data_AF-A0AAV3BJZ4-F1
#
_entry.id   AF-A0AAV3BJZ4-F1
#
_cell.length_a   1.000
_cell.length_b   1.000
_cell.length_c   1.000
_cell.angle_alpha   90.00
_cell.angle_beta   90.00
_cell.angle_gamma   90.00
#
_symmetry.space_group_name_H-M   'P 1'
#
loop_
_entity.id
_entity.type
_entity.pdbx_description
1 polymer ?
#
loop_
_entity_poly.entity_id
_entity_poly.type
_entity_poly.pdbx_seq_one_letter_code
_entity_poly.pdbx_strand_id
1 'polypeptide(L)'
;MKEIQINKELPVIKMNFEEVKGSLQETMKKFEGIIVTEESLKDCKATQKDLAGLRNKIDTYRKDVKREMLTPIDIFEYQCKELIGLIADVEKPIKEGIKVFDDKRREEKRQKALELIKESITKHNLNKEYASKLTVKNEYLNLSKSLKSVREDIESRALLLEREQEDEKQRKEMLRVSIENAISVANEGINTKLKFENFTKYIEFGWSLDRILKEINDKATMIKEAEKPKKQPKVEVKEPVQPPLDISKPLENAKKEVEEEIRQDKFFVDVYVEHNFEMIQALSKFLKDNGYNYEVHKKGKVK
;
A
#
# COMPACT_ATOMS: atom_id res chain seq x y z
N MET A 1 -22.20 -31.24 33.52
CA MET A 1 -20.96 -31.20 34.34
C MET A 1 -21.36 -31.22 35.80
N LYS A 2 -20.45 -31.46 36.75
CA LYS A 2 -20.70 -31.14 38.17
C LYS A 2 -20.43 -29.65 38.40
N GLU A 3 -21.18 -29.03 39.29
CA GLU A 3 -20.98 -27.63 39.69
C GLU A 3 -19.89 -27.53 40.76
N ILE A 4 -19.17 -26.40 40.79
CA ILE A 4 -18.14 -26.15 41.80
C ILE A 4 -18.82 -25.71 43.09
N GLN A 5 -18.75 -26.55 44.12
CA GLN A 5 -19.22 -26.22 45.47
C GLN A 5 -18.06 -25.61 46.27
N ILE A 6 -18.23 -24.35 46.70
CA ILE A 6 -17.24 -23.63 47.52
C ILE A 6 -17.80 -23.49 48.93
N ASN A 7 -17.23 -24.21 49.90
CA ASN A 7 -17.43 -23.91 51.31
C ASN A 7 -16.29 -22.99 51.77
N LYS A 8 -16.62 -21.84 52.38
CA LYS A 8 -15.64 -20.80 52.72
C LYS A 8 -15.85 -20.31 54.16
N GLU A 9 -14.89 -20.63 55.00
CA GLU A 9 -14.76 -20.05 56.34
C GLU A 9 -13.75 -18.89 56.31
N LEU A 10 -13.92 -17.91 57.20
CA LEU A 10 -13.02 -16.76 57.31
C LEU A 10 -11.98 -16.99 58.41
N PRO A 11 -10.66 -16.83 58.14
CA PRO A 11 -9.63 -17.07 59.16
C PRO A 11 -9.67 -16.00 60.26
N VAL A 12 -10.02 -16.42 61.48
CA VAL A 12 -10.08 -15.55 62.67
C VAL A 12 -8.76 -15.62 63.44
N ILE A 13 -7.83 -14.72 63.13
CA ILE A 13 -6.55 -14.61 63.85
C ILE A 13 -6.79 -13.92 65.20
N LYS A 14 -6.51 -14.62 66.30
CA LYS A 14 -6.51 -14.07 67.67
C LYS A 14 -5.07 -14.03 68.20
N MET A 15 -4.73 -13.00 68.97
CA MET A 15 -3.49 -12.90 69.73
C MET A 15 -3.75 -12.21 71.06
N ASN A 16 -2.90 -12.47 72.07
CA ASN A 16 -2.94 -11.79 73.37
C ASN A 16 -2.29 -10.39 73.31
N PHE A 17 -2.81 -9.54 72.41
CA PHE A 17 -2.20 -8.26 72.03
C PHE A 17 -1.92 -7.35 73.25
N GLU A 18 -2.90 -7.19 74.14
CA GLU A 18 -2.78 -6.29 75.30
C GLU A 18 -1.80 -6.84 76.37
N GLU A 19 -1.68 -8.15 76.54
CA GLU A 19 -0.67 -8.76 77.43
C GLU A 19 0.75 -8.51 76.91
N VAL A 20 0.97 -8.79 75.62
CA VAL A 20 2.28 -8.59 74.95
C VAL A 20 2.65 -7.11 74.91
N LYS A 21 1.67 -6.23 74.65
CA LYS A 21 1.83 -4.77 74.66
C LYS A 21 2.13 -4.22 76.05
N GLY A 22 1.46 -4.70 77.10
CA GLY A 22 1.74 -4.33 78.49
C GLY A 22 3.16 -4.73 78.91
N SER A 23 3.53 -5.99 78.65
CA SER A 23 4.88 -6.51 78.93
C SER A 23 5.97 -5.75 78.16
N LEU A 24 5.72 -5.40 76.89
CA LEU A 24 6.57 -4.50 76.10
C LEU A 24 6.70 -3.12 76.75
N GLN A 25 5.60 -2.49 77.18
CA GLN A 25 5.62 -1.15 77.79
C GLN A 25 6.35 -1.13 79.14
N GLU A 26 6.17 -2.13 80.00
CA GLU A 26 6.95 -2.26 81.24
C GLU A 26 8.43 -2.51 80.99
N THR A 27 8.77 -3.22 79.93
CA THR A 27 10.15 -3.46 79.51
C THR A 27 10.78 -2.18 78.93
N MET A 28 10.04 -1.41 78.13
CA MET A 28 10.48 -0.13 77.56
C MET A 28 10.76 0.93 78.64
N LYS A 29 9.93 1.02 79.69
CA LYS A 29 10.13 1.94 80.83
C LYS A 29 11.50 1.80 81.52
N LYS A 30 12.11 0.61 81.47
CA LYS A 30 13.47 0.37 82.02
C LYS A 30 14.58 1.01 81.19
N PHE A 31 14.25 1.51 80.00
CA PHE A 31 15.17 2.14 79.06
C PHE A 31 14.84 3.63 78.79
N GLU A 32 13.73 4.14 79.33
CA GLU A 32 13.43 5.57 79.36
C GLU A 32 14.43 6.29 80.28
N GLY A 33 15.13 7.31 79.77
CA GLY A 33 16.09 8.09 80.55
C GLY A 33 17.52 7.53 80.65
N ILE A 34 17.86 6.43 79.95
CA ILE A 34 19.25 5.95 79.91
C ILE A 34 20.13 6.96 79.16
N ILE A 35 21.14 7.49 79.85
CA ILE A 35 22.22 8.30 79.26
C ILE A 35 23.38 7.37 78.88
N VAL A 36 23.80 7.45 77.61
CA VAL A 36 24.95 6.68 77.11
C VAL A 36 26.24 7.38 77.51
N THR A 37 27.03 6.72 78.37
CA THR A 37 28.39 7.11 78.77
C THR A 37 29.37 6.01 78.32
N GLU A 38 30.69 6.24 78.41
CA GLU A 38 31.66 5.19 78.05
C GLU A 38 31.50 3.92 78.90
N GLU A 39 31.14 4.07 80.18
CA GLU A 39 30.88 2.96 81.10
C GLU A 39 29.56 2.23 80.76
N SER A 40 28.47 2.96 80.45
CA SER A 40 27.17 2.34 80.14
C SER A 40 27.02 1.84 78.69
N LEU A 41 27.96 2.20 77.79
CA LEU A 41 27.93 1.89 76.36
C LEU A 41 27.78 0.39 76.04
N LYS A 42 28.37 -0.47 76.87
CA LYS A 42 28.34 -1.93 76.68
C LYS A 42 26.92 -2.49 76.87
N ASP A 43 26.25 -2.07 77.94
CA ASP A 43 24.93 -2.58 78.30
C ASP A 43 23.85 -1.97 77.41
N CYS A 44 23.99 -0.69 77.03
CA CYS A 44 23.16 -0.05 76.01
C CYS A 44 23.16 -0.84 74.68
N LYS A 45 24.31 -1.37 74.26
CA LYS A 45 24.45 -2.21 73.05
C LYS A 45 23.80 -3.59 73.21
N ALA A 46 23.83 -4.18 74.42
CA ALA A 46 23.11 -5.42 74.70
C ALA A 46 21.59 -5.20 74.62
N THR A 47 21.07 -4.21 75.34
CA THR A 47 19.65 -3.78 75.29
C THR A 47 19.18 -3.51 73.86
N GLN A 48 19.96 -2.76 73.06
CA GLN A 48 19.61 -2.48 71.67
C GLN A 48 19.47 -3.77 70.83
N LYS A 49 20.38 -4.74 71.03
CA LYS A 49 20.36 -6.03 70.34
C LYS A 49 19.13 -6.85 70.73
N ASP A 50 18.74 -6.86 72.00
CA ASP A 50 17.59 -7.61 72.48
C ASP A 50 16.26 -7.00 72.01
N LEU A 51 16.13 -5.67 72.02
CA LEU A 51 15.00 -4.96 71.44
C LEU A 51 14.89 -5.21 69.92
N ALA A 52 16.01 -5.20 69.20
CA ALA A 52 16.03 -5.54 67.78
C ALA A 52 15.63 -7.01 67.53
N GLY A 53 16.09 -7.93 68.38
CA GLY A 53 15.70 -9.34 68.35
C GLY A 53 14.21 -9.55 68.58
N LEU A 54 13.62 -8.85 69.56
CA LEU A 54 12.18 -8.90 69.85
C LEU A 54 11.34 -8.33 68.71
N ARG A 55 11.72 -7.16 68.16
CA ARG A 55 11.10 -6.57 66.96
C ARG A 55 11.11 -7.54 65.78
N ASN A 56 12.26 -8.19 65.53
CA ASN A 56 12.40 -9.13 64.43
C ASN A 56 11.55 -10.40 64.65
N LYS A 57 11.45 -10.92 65.89
CA LYS A 57 10.55 -12.04 66.22
C LYS A 57 9.08 -11.72 65.92
N ILE A 58 8.60 -10.53 66.28
CA ILE A 58 7.22 -10.09 66.01
C ILE A 58 6.96 -10.00 64.49
N ASP A 59 7.89 -9.45 63.72
CA ASP A 59 7.75 -9.35 62.27
C ASP A 59 7.84 -10.72 61.56
N THR A 60 8.66 -11.65 62.07
CA THR A 60 8.70 -13.04 61.59
C THR A 60 7.36 -13.75 61.85
N TYR A 61 6.84 -13.71 63.08
CA TYR A 61 5.52 -14.31 63.40
C TYR A 61 4.40 -13.76 62.52
N ARG A 62 4.38 -12.43 62.29
CA ARG A 62 3.46 -11.75 61.37
C ARG A 62 3.58 -12.26 59.92
N LYS A 63 4.80 -12.55 59.45
CA LYS A 63 5.05 -13.07 58.09
C LYS A 63 4.65 -14.54 57.95
N ASP A 64 4.93 -15.36 58.96
CA ASP A 64 4.72 -16.80 58.90
C ASP A 64 3.23 -17.14 59.04
N VAL A 65 2.51 -16.54 59.99
CA VAL A 65 1.04 -16.66 60.08
C VAL A 65 0.36 -16.15 58.81
N LYS A 66 0.89 -15.09 58.16
CA LYS A 66 0.37 -14.64 56.86
C LYS A 66 0.60 -15.71 55.76
N ARG A 67 1.76 -16.39 55.74
CA ARG A 67 2.08 -17.42 54.75
C ARG A 67 1.20 -18.67 54.93
N GLU A 68 1.02 -19.10 56.17
CA GLU A 68 0.12 -20.21 56.53
C GLU A 68 -1.31 -19.92 56.07
N MET A 69 -1.84 -18.72 56.36
CA MET A 69 -3.22 -18.34 55.99
C MET A 69 -3.40 -18.06 54.49
N LEU A 70 -2.33 -17.80 53.73
CA LEU A 70 -2.38 -17.71 52.26
C LEU A 70 -2.32 -19.09 51.59
N THR A 71 -1.66 -20.08 52.20
CA THR A 71 -1.43 -21.39 51.57
C THR A 71 -2.73 -22.08 51.08
N PRO A 72 -3.86 -22.09 51.82
CA PRO A 72 -5.13 -22.61 51.30
C PRO A 72 -5.71 -21.83 50.12
N ILE A 73 -5.46 -20.52 50.05
CA ILE A 73 -5.91 -19.64 48.96
C ILE A 73 -5.08 -19.92 47.71
N ASP A 74 -3.75 -20.04 47.85
CA ASP A 74 -2.84 -20.38 46.75
C ASP A 74 -3.17 -21.76 46.17
N ILE A 75 -3.50 -22.75 47.01
CA ILE A 75 -3.97 -24.09 46.59
C ILE A 75 -5.30 -24.02 45.86
N PHE A 76 -6.28 -23.26 46.36
CA PHE A 76 -7.58 -23.07 45.69
C PHE A 76 -7.42 -22.38 44.33
N GLU A 77 -6.58 -21.34 44.24
CA GLU A 77 -6.30 -20.64 42.98
C GLU A 77 -5.60 -21.56 41.97
N TYR A 78 -4.66 -22.41 42.43
CA TYR A 78 -4.05 -23.45 41.61
C TYR A 78 -5.09 -24.44 41.07
N GLN A 79 -5.98 -24.96 41.92
CA GLN A 79 -7.03 -25.89 41.51
C GLN A 79 -8.00 -25.27 40.49
N CYS A 80 -8.38 -24.00 40.67
CA CYS A 80 -9.17 -23.27 39.67
C CYS A 80 -8.42 -23.10 38.34
N LYS A 81 -7.11 -22.80 38.37
CA LYS A 81 -6.28 -22.69 37.16
C LYS A 81 -6.12 -24.04 36.44
N GLU A 82 -5.98 -25.14 37.18
CA GLU A 82 -5.91 -26.50 36.62
C GLU A 82 -7.23 -26.86 35.90
N LEU A 83 -8.39 -26.60 36.52
CA LEU A 83 -9.70 -26.79 35.88
C LEU A 83 -9.89 -25.92 34.63
N ILE A 84 -9.40 -24.67 34.64
CA ILE A 84 -9.41 -23.79 33.46
C ILE A 84 -8.49 -24.33 32.36
N GLY A 85 -7.31 -24.87 32.72
CA GLY A 85 -6.38 -25.51 31.78
C GLY A 85 -6.99 -26.70 31.07
N LEU A 86 -7.61 -27.62 31.81
CA LEU A 86 -8.32 -28.78 31.26
C LEU A 86 -9.45 -28.40 30.29
N ILE A 87 -10.12 -27.27 30.51
CA ILE A 87 -11.11 -26.73 29.56
C ILE A 87 -10.40 -26.17 28.32
N ALA A 88 -9.35 -25.37 28.49
CA ALA A 88 -8.62 -24.74 27.40
C ALA A 88 -7.97 -25.76 26.44
N ASP A 89 -7.43 -26.86 26.98
CA ASP A 89 -6.82 -27.95 26.20
C ASP A 89 -7.84 -28.68 25.30
N VAL A 90 -9.11 -28.75 25.71
CA VAL A 90 -10.21 -29.30 24.91
C VAL A 90 -10.82 -28.25 23.97
N GLU A 91 -10.94 -27.00 24.40
CA GLU A 91 -11.41 -25.90 23.55
C GLU A 91 -10.49 -25.63 22.37
N LYS A 92 -9.16 -25.74 22.54
CA LYS A 92 -8.18 -25.42 21.51
C LYS A 92 -8.37 -26.23 20.21
N PRO A 93 -8.36 -27.57 20.20
CA PRO A 93 -8.58 -28.35 18.97
C PRO A 93 -10.00 -28.16 18.41
N ILE A 94 -11.00 -27.83 19.24
CA ILE A 94 -12.35 -27.49 18.77
C ILE A 94 -12.33 -26.16 18.01
N LYS A 95 -11.68 -25.12 18.55
CA LYS A 95 -11.52 -23.80 17.91
C LYS A 95 -10.70 -23.89 16.62
N GLU A 96 -9.63 -24.68 16.62
CA GLU A 96 -8.80 -24.97 15.44
C GLU A 96 -9.60 -25.75 14.38
N GLY A 97 -10.37 -26.78 14.78
CA GLY A 97 -11.24 -27.55 13.89
C GLY A 97 -12.36 -26.72 13.25
N ILE A 98 -13.06 -25.89 14.04
CA ILE A 98 -14.06 -24.93 13.52
C ILE A 98 -13.41 -24.01 12.50
N LYS A 99 -12.24 -23.45 12.81
CA LYS A 99 -11.50 -22.58 11.88
C LYS A 99 -11.17 -23.30 10.57
N VAL A 100 -10.71 -24.55 10.59
CA VAL A 100 -10.41 -25.34 9.37
C VAL A 100 -11.67 -25.57 8.53
N PHE A 101 -12.81 -25.89 9.15
CA PHE A 101 -14.08 -26.05 8.43
C PHE A 101 -14.61 -24.73 7.84
N ASP A 102 -14.46 -23.62 8.55
CA ASP A 102 -14.85 -22.29 8.06
C ASP A 102 -13.90 -21.78 6.97
N ASP A 103 -12.58 -21.96 7.13
CA ASP A 103 -11.58 -21.64 6.11
C ASP A 103 -11.87 -22.42 4.82
N LYS A 104 -12.15 -23.74 4.92
CA LYS A 104 -12.58 -24.57 3.79
C LYS A 104 -13.87 -24.05 3.14
N ARG A 105 -14.91 -23.73 3.93
CA ARG A 105 -16.18 -23.18 3.41
C ARG A 105 -16.01 -21.81 2.74
N ARG A 106 -15.08 -20.98 3.21
CA ARG A 106 -14.75 -19.69 2.57
C ARG A 106 -14.03 -19.89 1.24
N GLU A 107 -13.14 -20.86 1.13
CA GLU A 107 -12.50 -21.23 -0.14
C GLU A 107 -13.48 -21.92 -1.11
N GLU A 108 -14.39 -22.77 -0.63
CA GLU A 108 -15.51 -23.31 -1.46
C GLU A 108 -16.40 -22.18 -2.03
N LYS A 109 -16.66 -21.11 -1.26
CA LYS A 109 -17.34 -19.92 -1.79
C LYS A 109 -16.47 -19.13 -2.78
N ARG A 110 -15.16 -19.07 -2.58
CA ARG A 110 -14.23 -18.42 -3.50
C ARG A 110 -14.21 -19.12 -4.86
N GLN A 111 -14.12 -20.44 -4.87
CA GLN A 111 -14.15 -21.22 -6.12
C GLN A 111 -15.47 -21.05 -6.85
N LYS A 112 -16.61 -21.10 -6.14
CA LYS A 112 -17.94 -20.81 -6.72
C LYS A 112 -18.05 -19.37 -7.23
N ALA A 113 -17.44 -18.38 -6.58
CA ALA A 113 -17.37 -17.02 -7.10
C ALA A 113 -16.50 -16.92 -8.37
N LEU A 114 -15.40 -17.67 -8.45
CA LEU A 114 -14.54 -17.75 -9.65
C LEU A 114 -15.23 -18.49 -10.81
N GLU A 115 -16.03 -19.52 -10.52
CA GLU A 115 -16.90 -20.19 -11.50
C GLU A 115 -17.95 -19.22 -12.05
N LEU A 116 -18.69 -18.53 -11.18
CA LEU A 116 -19.65 -17.48 -11.56
C LEU A 116 -19.02 -16.35 -12.39
N ILE A 117 -17.81 -15.90 -12.02
CA ILE A 117 -17.06 -14.89 -12.78
C ILE A 117 -16.72 -15.40 -14.19
N LYS A 118 -16.32 -16.67 -14.34
CA LYS A 118 -16.07 -17.28 -15.66
C LYS A 118 -17.37 -17.43 -16.47
N GLU A 119 -18.47 -17.86 -15.84
CA GLU A 119 -19.81 -17.93 -16.45
C GLU A 119 -20.23 -16.56 -17.01
N SER A 120 -20.13 -15.48 -16.21
CA SER A 120 -20.51 -14.15 -16.68
C SER A 120 -19.52 -13.58 -17.71
N ILE A 121 -18.21 -13.86 -17.64
CA ILE A 121 -17.24 -13.46 -18.68
C ILE A 121 -17.58 -14.06 -20.04
N THR A 122 -17.89 -15.37 -20.11
CA THR A 122 -18.25 -16.02 -21.38
C THR A 122 -19.63 -15.60 -21.86
N LYS A 123 -20.60 -15.43 -20.96
CA LYS A 123 -21.95 -14.98 -21.27
C LYS A 123 -21.98 -13.57 -21.88
N HIS A 124 -21.22 -12.63 -21.30
CA HIS A 124 -21.16 -11.23 -21.72
C HIS A 124 -20.01 -10.95 -22.73
N ASN A 125 -19.34 -11.99 -23.25
CA ASN A 125 -18.22 -11.91 -24.21
C ASN A 125 -17.16 -10.84 -23.85
N LEU A 126 -16.77 -10.78 -22.58
CA LEU A 126 -15.82 -9.77 -22.10
C LEU A 126 -14.40 -10.10 -22.60
N ASN A 127 -13.74 -9.11 -23.20
CA ASN A 127 -12.35 -9.22 -23.63
C ASN A 127 -11.41 -9.35 -22.40
N LYS A 128 -10.14 -9.68 -22.65
CA LYS A 128 -9.15 -9.93 -21.59
C LYS A 128 -8.98 -8.76 -20.60
N GLU A 129 -9.12 -7.52 -21.06
CA GLU A 129 -8.96 -6.30 -20.25
C GLU A 129 -10.19 -6.10 -19.35
N TYR A 130 -11.39 -6.11 -19.91
CA TYR A 130 -12.63 -5.99 -19.13
C TYR A 130 -12.87 -7.19 -18.20
N ALA A 131 -12.56 -8.41 -18.65
CA ALA A 131 -12.61 -9.61 -17.82
C ALA A 131 -11.69 -9.51 -16.58
N SER A 132 -10.52 -8.86 -16.71
CA SER A 132 -9.59 -8.68 -15.58
C SER A 132 -10.13 -7.75 -14.48
N LYS A 133 -11.04 -6.82 -14.81
CA LYS A 133 -11.76 -5.97 -13.85
C LYS A 133 -12.78 -6.75 -13.00
N LEU A 134 -13.24 -7.93 -13.44
CA LEU A 134 -14.27 -8.73 -12.76
C LEU A 134 -13.67 -9.63 -11.65
N THR A 135 -13.09 -8.99 -10.63
CA THR A 135 -12.43 -9.63 -9.48
C THR A 135 -13.40 -10.17 -8.41
N VAL A 136 -12.97 -11.18 -7.64
CA VAL A 136 -13.66 -11.66 -6.44
C VAL A 136 -13.60 -10.59 -5.33
N LYS A 137 -14.76 -10.13 -4.83
CA LYS A 137 -14.83 -9.27 -3.64
C LYS A 137 -14.67 -10.09 -2.36
N ASN A 138 -14.02 -9.55 -1.34
CA ASN A 138 -13.91 -10.18 -0.02
C ASN A 138 -15.27 -10.54 0.59
N GLU A 139 -16.32 -9.74 0.32
CA GLU A 139 -17.69 -10.03 0.75
C GLU A 139 -18.23 -11.38 0.27
N TYR A 140 -17.78 -11.89 -0.88
CA TYR A 140 -18.24 -13.17 -1.41
C TYR A 140 -17.77 -14.34 -0.53
N LEU A 141 -16.69 -14.14 0.22
CA LEU A 141 -16.15 -15.10 1.18
C LEU A 141 -16.97 -15.14 2.48
N ASN A 142 -17.80 -14.13 2.77
CA ASN A 142 -18.55 -14.09 4.03
C ASN A 142 -19.50 -15.27 4.13
N LEU A 143 -19.39 -16.08 5.20
CA LEU A 143 -20.18 -17.31 5.37
C LEU A 143 -21.70 -17.05 5.40
N SER A 144 -22.13 -15.88 5.87
CA SER A 144 -23.51 -15.40 5.85
C SER A 144 -24.04 -14.95 4.48
N LYS A 145 -23.19 -14.51 3.53
CA LYS A 145 -23.66 -13.96 2.24
C LYS A 145 -24.17 -15.09 1.32
N SER A 146 -25.36 -14.93 0.75
CA SER A 146 -25.98 -15.96 -0.10
C SER A 146 -25.31 -16.05 -1.48
N LEU A 147 -25.23 -17.24 -2.06
CA LEU A 147 -24.69 -17.44 -3.41
C LEU A 147 -25.50 -16.67 -4.47
N LYS A 148 -26.82 -16.52 -4.25
CA LYS A 148 -27.70 -15.68 -5.08
C LYS A 148 -27.21 -14.22 -5.12
N SER A 149 -26.98 -13.60 -3.96
CA SER A 149 -26.46 -12.23 -3.87
C SER A 149 -25.05 -12.07 -4.49
N VAL A 150 -24.21 -13.11 -4.41
CA VAL A 150 -22.90 -13.13 -5.08
C VAL A 150 -23.06 -13.17 -6.60
N ARG A 151 -23.93 -14.05 -7.15
CA ARG A 151 -24.24 -14.10 -8.59
C ARG A 151 -24.82 -12.77 -9.08
N GLU A 152 -25.76 -12.16 -8.36
CA GLU A 152 -26.40 -10.89 -8.74
C GLU A 152 -25.40 -9.73 -8.82
N ASP A 153 -24.46 -9.61 -7.88
CA ASP A 153 -23.41 -8.57 -7.91
C ASP A 153 -22.33 -8.85 -8.98
N ILE A 154 -22.01 -10.11 -9.28
CA ILE A 154 -21.13 -10.47 -10.40
C ILE A 154 -21.78 -10.13 -11.74
N GLU A 155 -23.04 -10.52 -11.95
CA GLU A 155 -23.79 -10.30 -13.18
C GLU A 155 -24.01 -8.80 -13.44
N SER A 156 -24.35 -8.02 -12.40
CA SER A 156 -24.48 -6.56 -12.50
C SER A 156 -23.18 -5.87 -12.90
N ARG A 157 -22.04 -6.34 -12.38
CA ARG A 157 -20.71 -5.86 -12.78
C ARG A 157 -20.34 -6.29 -14.20
N ALA A 158 -20.65 -7.51 -14.61
CA ALA A 158 -20.40 -8.00 -15.96
C ALA A 158 -21.20 -7.19 -17.01
N LEU A 159 -22.46 -6.89 -16.74
CA LEU A 159 -23.32 -6.04 -17.59
C LEU A 159 -22.80 -4.59 -17.70
N LEU A 160 -22.19 -4.04 -16.64
CA LEU A 160 -21.55 -2.72 -16.71
C LEU A 160 -20.29 -2.75 -17.60
N LEU A 161 -19.46 -3.79 -17.44
CA LEU A 161 -18.25 -4.01 -18.23
C LEU A 161 -18.53 -4.29 -19.71
N GLU A 162 -19.63 -4.98 -20.01
CA GLU A 162 -20.14 -5.21 -21.37
C GLU A 162 -20.48 -3.89 -22.07
N ARG A 163 -21.14 -2.97 -21.35
CA ARG A 163 -21.43 -1.61 -21.85
C ARG A 163 -20.17 -0.80 -22.07
N GLU A 164 -19.26 -0.74 -21.09
CA GLU A 164 -17.97 -0.05 -21.26
C GLU A 164 -17.19 -0.59 -22.48
N GLN A 165 -17.27 -1.89 -22.77
CA GLN A 165 -16.63 -2.53 -23.91
C GLN A 165 -17.31 -2.17 -25.24
N GLU A 166 -18.64 -2.22 -25.30
CA GLU A 166 -19.38 -1.90 -26.52
C GLU A 166 -19.31 -0.39 -26.84
N ASP A 167 -19.38 0.48 -25.83
CA ASP A 167 -19.18 1.93 -25.97
C ASP A 167 -17.77 2.25 -26.52
N GLU A 168 -16.73 1.57 -26.01
CA GLU A 168 -15.36 1.75 -26.50
C GLU A 168 -15.18 1.23 -27.95
N LYS A 169 -15.81 0.09 -28.27
CA LYS A 169 -15.85 -0.49 -29.62
C LYS A 169 -16.58 0.43 -30.60
N GLN A 170 -17.73 0.98 -30.24
CA GLN A 170 -18.47 1.94 -31.07
C GLN A 170 -17.68 3.25 -31.23
N ARG A 171 -17.00 3.73 -30.19
CA ARG A 171 -16.10 4.89 -30.29
C ARG A 171 -14.94 4.64 -31.25
N LYS A 172 -14.33 3.45 -31.23
CA LYS A 172 -13.28 3.03 -32.17
C LYS A 172 -13.80 2.94 -33.61
N GLU A 173 -15.00 2.39 -33.83
CA GLU A 173 -15.59 2.27 -35.17
C GLU A 173 -16.06 3.63 -35.73
N MET A 174 -16.68 4.50 -34.93
CA MET A 174 -17.02 5.87 -35.34
C MET A 174 -15.77 6.70 -35.70
N LEU A 175 -14.69 6.56 -34.94
CA LEU A 175 -13.39 7.17 -35.24
C LEU A 175 -12.86 6.65 -36.59
N ARG A 176 -12.91 5.33 -36.80
CA ARG A 176 -12.51 4.68 -38.05
C ARG A 176 -13.31 5.19 -39.26
N VAL A 177 -14.64 5.15 -39.20
CA VAL A 177 -15.51 5.57 -40.31
C VAL A 177 -15.31 7.06 -40.62
N SER A 178 -15.09 7.90 -39.62
CA SER A 178 -14.77 9.32 -39.81
C SER A 178 -13.45 9.53 -40.57
N ILE A 179 -12.43 8.73 -40.27
CA ILE A 179 -11.12 8.72 -40.94
C ILE A 179 -11.23 8.16 -42.37
N GLU A 180 -11.95 7.06 -42.57
CA GLU A 180 -12.17 6.47 -43.91
C GLU A 180 -12.94 7.43 -44.83
N ASN A 181 -13.98 8.11 -44.33
CA ASN A 181 -14.70 9.15 -45.07
C ASN A 181 -13.80 10.33 -45.45
N ALA A 182 -12.98 10.83 -44.52
CA ALA A 182 -12.04 11.93 -44.80
C ALA A 182 -10.96 11.55 -45.82
N ILE A 183 -10.45 10.31 -45.76
CA ILE A 183 -9.55 9.75 -46.77
C ILE A 183 -10.25 9.64 -48.13
N SER A 184 -11.53 9.27 -48.18
CA SER A 184 -12.29 9.22 -49.43
C SER A 184 -12.40 10.60 -50.09
N VAL A 185 -12.82 11.62 -49.33
CA VAL A 185 -12.93 13.01 -49.83
C VAL A 185 -11.57 13.55 -50.26
N ALA A 186 -10.51 13.27 -49.50
CA ALA A 186 -9.14 13.64 -49.89
C ALA A 186 -8.69 12.96 -51.21
N ASN A 187 -9.07 11.69 -51.40
CA ASN A 187 -8.73 10.88 -52.57
C ASN A 187 -9.47 11.29 -53.86
N GLU A 188 -10.56 12.05 -53.79
CA GLU A 188 -11.18 12.68 -54.97
C GLU A 188 -10.29 13.80 -55.53
N GLY A 189 -9.41 14.37 -54.69
CA GLY A 189 -8.59 15.53 -55.01
C GLY A 189 -7.18 15.24 -55.55
N ILE A 190 -6.74 13.98 -55.62
CA ILE A 190 -5.37 13.53 -55.91
C ILE A 190 -5.34 12.22 -56.73
N ASN A 191 -4.28 11.99 -57.51
CA ASN A 191 -4.10 10.72 -58.22
C ASN A 191 -3.50 9.64 -57.30
N THR A 192 -2.55 10.02 -56.45
CA THR A 192 -1.83 9.13 -55.54
C THR A 192 -2.65 8.88 -54.27
N LYS A 193 -3.53 7.87 -54.33
CA LYS A 193 -4.53 7.62 -53.27
C LYS A 193 -3.89 7.26 -51.92
N LEU A 194 -4.31 8.00 -50.89
CA LEU A 194 -4.11 7.69 -49.49
C LEU A 194 -4.93 6.45 -49.10
N LYS A 195 -4.40 5.64 -48.17
CA LYS A 195 -5.11 4.48 -47.61
C LYS A 195 -5.22 4.57 -46.09
N PHE A 196 -6.18 3.85 -45.52
CA PHE A 196 -6.39 3.78 -44.07
C PHE A 196 -5.16 3.25 -43.30
N GLU A 197 -4.43 2.26 -43.84
CA GLU A 197 -3.28 1.67 -43.12
C GLU A 197 -2.17 2.69 -42.82
N ASN A 198 -2.08 3.76 -43.61
CA ASN A 198 -1.13 4.86 -43.39
C ASN A 198 -1.43 5.67 -42.12
N PHE A 199 -2.67 5.61 -41.61
CA PHE A 199 -3.15 6.40 -40.48
C PHE A 199 -3.51 5.55 -39.25
N THR A 200 -3.60 4.22 -39.37
CA THR A 200 -3.88 3.30 -38.26
C THR A 200 -2.94 3.52 -37.07
N LYS A 201 -1.66 3.76 -37.33
CA LYS A 201 -0.66 4.08 -36.29
C LYS A 201 -1.03 5.31 -35.44
N TYR A 202 -1.67 6.33 -36.01
CA TYR A 202 -2.10 7.51 -35.24
C TYR A 202 -3.27 7.20 -34.31
N ILE A 203 -4.13 6.23 -34.69
CA ILE A 203 -5.20 5.70 -33.82
C ILE A 203 -4.58 4.90 -32.66
N GLU A 204 -3.59 4.05 -32.95
CA GLU A 204 -2.84 3.29 -31.93
C GLU A 204 -2.06 4.20 -30.97
N PHE A 205 -1.48 5.29 -31.47
CA PHE A 205 -0.86 6.36 -30.65
C PHE A 205 -1.88 7.31 -29.98
N GLY A 206 -3.18 7.05 -30.07
CA GLY A 206 -4.22 7.80 -29.36
C GLY A 206 -4.38 9.27 -29.79
N TRP A 207 -4.06 9.61 -31.04
CA TRP A 207 -4.24 10.97 -31.55
C TRP A 207 -5.73 11.35 -31.61
N SER A 208 -6.05 12.64 -31.39
CA SER A 208 -7.42 13.14 -31.56
C SER A 208 -7.86 13.11 -33.02
N LEU A 209 -9.16 12.93 -33.24
CA LEU A 209 -9.75 12.89 -34.59
C LEU A 209 -9.36 14.15 -35.38
N ASP A 210 -9.46 15.34 -34.80
CA ASP A 210 -9.13 16.62 -35.45
C ASP A 210 -7.67 16.68 -35.94
N ARG A 211 -6.75 16.10 -35.17
CA ARG A 211 -5.33 16.01 -35.54
C ARG A 211 -5.12 15.03 -36.69
N ILE A 212 -5.81 13.89 -36.69
CA ILE A 212 -5.74 12.91 -37.79
C ILE A 212 -6.40 13.48 -39.06
N LEU A 213 -7.55 14.15 -38.94
CA LEU A 213 -8.21 14.85 -40.05
C LEU A 213 -7.33 15.94 -40.64
N LYS A 214 -6.61 16.70 -39.82
CA LYS A 214 -5.62 17.66 -40.31
C LYS A 214 -4.48 16.95 -41.05
N GLU A 215 -3.89 15.91 -40.47
CA GLU A 215 -2.79 15.15 -41.11
C GLU A 215 -3.21 14.53 -42.46
N ILE A 216 -4.46 14.06 -42.61
CA ILE A 216 -5.01 13.59 -43.89
C ILE A 216 -5.04 14.71 -44.92
N ASN A 217 -5.58 15.88 -44.54
CA ASN A 217 -5.66 17.04 -45.43
C ASN A 217 -4.27 17.59 -45.80
N ASP A 218 -3.38 17.74 -44.83
CA ASP A 218 -2.01 18.21 -45.04
C ASP A 218 -1.29 17.27 -46.02
N LYS A 219 -1.31 15.94 -45.81
CA LYS A 219 -0.74 14.96 -46.76
C LYS A 219 -1.39 15.04 -48.15
N ALA A 220 -2.71 15.19 -48.23
CA ALA A 220 -3.43 15.31 -49.50
C ALA A 220 -3.02 16.58 -50.27
N THR A 221 -2.85 17.73 -49.58
CA THR A 221 -2.34 18.94 -50.23
C THR A 221 -0.91 18.76 -50.73
N MET A 222 -0.01 18.17 -49.94
CA MET A 222 1.38 17.89 -50.37
C MET A 222 1.43 17.00 -51.63
N ILE A 223 0.59 15.96 -51.70
CA ILE A 223 0.44 15.12 -52.89
C ILE A 223 -0.08 15.94 -54.08
N LYS A 224 -1.15 16.72 -53.87
CA LYS A 224 -1.76 17.58 -54.90
C LYS A 224 -0.82 18.67 -55.43
N GLU A 225 0.19 19.05 -54.66
CA GLU A 225 1.24 19.99 -55.09
C GLU A 225 2.42 19.30 -55.77
N ALA A 226 2.80 18.10 -55.32
CA ALA A 226 3.80 17.26 -56.00
C ALA A 226 3.32 16.79 -57.39
N GLU A 227 2.01 16.58 -57.56
CA GLU A 227 1.37 16.22 -58.83
C GLU A 227 1.23 17.39 -59.82
N LYS A 228 1.41 18.65 -59.38
CA LYS A 228 1.47 19.81 -60.29
C LYS A 228 2.84 19.83 -60.99
N PRO A 229 2.92 19.90 -62.33
CA PRO A 229 4.21 19.92 -63.02
C PRO A 229 5.00 21.19 -62.67
N LYS A 230 6.22 21.01 -62.14
CA LYS A 230 7.15 22.11 -61.85
C LYS A 230 7.49 22.86 -63.14
N LYS A 231 6.93 24.07 -63.30
CA LYS A 231 7.38 25.02 -64.33
C LYS A 231 8.83 25.42 -64.01
N GLN A 232 9.77 24.95 -64.85
CA GLN A 232 11.17 25.37 -64.78
C GLN A 232 11.27 26.87 -65.10
N PRO A 233 11.98 27.68 -64.30
CA PRO A 233 12.48 28.97 -64.76
C PRO A 233 13.42 28.76 -65.95
N LYS A 234 13.25 29.55 -67.01
CA LYS A 234 14.20 29.50 -68.15
C LYS A 234 15.56 30.01 -67.70
N VAL A 235 16.59 29.24 -67.99
CA VAL A 235 17.99 29.70 -67.97
C VAL A 235 18.23 30.45 -69.29
N GLU A 236 18.72 31.68 -69.21
CA GLU A 236 19.17 32.45 -70.37
C GLU A 236 20.58 32.97 -70.06
N VAL A 237 21.56 32.50 -70.84
CA VAL A 237 22.99 32.77 -70.65
C VAL A 237 23.55 33.37 -71.93
N LYS A 238 24.24 34.52 -71.80
CA LYS A 238 25.22 35.03 -72.77
C LYS A 238 26.41 35.62 -72.03
N GLU A 239 27.58 35.41 -72.61
CA GLU A 239 28.93 35.65 -72.07
C GLU A 239 29.57 36.92 -72.71
N PRO A 240 30.89 37.22 -72.55
CA PRO A 240 31.74 37.31 -71.35
C PRO A 240 32.56 38.65 -71.28
N VAL A 241 33.63 38.65 -70.46
CA VAL A 241 34.91 39.44 -70.56
C VAL A 241 35.15 40.63 -69.59
N GLN A 242 35.65 40.25 -68.40
CA GLN A 242 36.80 40.78 -67.63
C GLN A 242 36.84 42.21 -66.97
N PRO A 243 37.63 42.40 -65.87
CA PRO A 243 37.68 43.62 -65.04
C PRO A 243 39.10 44.31 -65.12
N PRO A 244 39.55 45.26 -64.25
CA PRO A 244 39.83 45.06 -62.80
C PRO A 244 39.61 46.32 -61.89
N LEU A 245 40.12 46.24 -60.64
CA LEU A 245 40.40 47.32 -59.65
C LEU A 245 39.19 47.93 -58.88
N ASP A 246 39.31 48.42 -57.63
CA ASP A 246 40.02 48.00 -56.39
C ASP A 246 39.65 49.01 -55.25
N ILE A 247 39.86 48.86 -53.93
CA ILE A 247 40.42 47.82 -53.03
C ILE A 247 39.56 47.78 -51.74
N SER A 248 39.36 46.61 -51.10
CA SER A 248 39.53 46.40 -49.62
C SER A 248 39.06 45.02 -49.12
N LYS A 249 40.01 44.08 -49.00
CA LYS A 249 40.05 42.96 -48.02
C LYS A 249 41.06 43.37 -46.91
N PRO A 250 41.42 42.57 -45.87
CA PRO A 250 41.20 41.12 -45.60
C PRO A 250 40.71 40.86 -44.13
N LEU A 251 40.65 39.67 -43.51
CA LEU A 251 40.87 38.24 -43.82
C LEU A 251 39.52 37.47 -43.56
N GLU A 252 39.17 36.31 -44.12
CA GLU A 252 39.78 34.96 -44.05
C GLU A 252 39.88 34.42 -42.60
N ASN A 253 39.50 33.18 -42.23
CA ASN A 253 39.26 31.90 -42.93
C ASN A 253 38.25 31.04 -42.10
N ALA A 254 37.70 29.88 -42.51
CA ALA A 254 37.52 29.23 -43.82
C ALA A 254 36.50 28.05 -43.67
N LYS A 255 35.90 27.63 -44.80
CA LYS A 255 35.25 26.33 -45.09
C LYS A 255 34.12 25.82 -44.14
N LYS A 256 33.01 25.42 -44.77
CA LYS A 256 32.10 24.42 -44.20
C LYS A 256 32.68 23.02 -44.43
N GLU A 257 32.61 22.16 -43.43
CA GLU A 257 32.48 20.71 -43.65
C GLU A 257 31.01 20.32 -43.42
N VAL A 258 30.65 19.09 -43.80
CA VAL A 258 29.27 18.59 -43.73
C VAL A 258 29.22 17.47 -42.69
N GLU A 259 28.51 17.71 -41.60
CA GLU A 259 28.02 16.65 -40.72
C GLU A 259 26.50 16.61 -40.79
N GLU A 260 25.95 15.40 -40.94
CA GLU A 260 24.50 15.17 -40.96
C GLU A 260 23.97 15.14 -39.51
N GLU A 261 23.57 16.29 -38.98
CA GLU A 261 22.84 16.34 -37.70
C GLU A 261 21.52 15.57 -37.80
N ILE A 262 21.54 14.32 -37.37
CA ILE A 262 20.34 13.52 -37.10
C ILE A 262 19.58 14.22 -35.96
N ARG A 263 18.56 15.01 -36.33
CA ARG A 263 17.64 15.65 -35.38
C ARG A 263 16.83 14.59 -34.65
N GLN A 264 17.36 14.10 -33.53
CA GLN A 264 16.57 13.36 -32.55
C GLN A 264 15.61 14.33 -31.86
N ASP A 265 14.36 14.33 -32.29
CA ASP A 265 13.30 15.10 -31.64
C ASP A 265 13.21 14.73 -30.15
N LYS A 266 13.36 15.73 -29.28
CA LYS A 266 13.32 15.54 -27.83
C LYS A 266 11.90 15.77 -27.32
N PHE A 267 11.30 14.73 -26.78
CA PHE A 267 9.97 14.76 -26.17
C PHE A 267 10.08 14.97 -24.65
N PHE A 268 9.13 15.68 -24.06
CA PHE A 268 8.98 15.83 -22.60
C PHE A 268 7.56 15.45 -22.18
N VAL A 269 7.39 15.05 -20.91
CA VAL A 269 6.09 14.71 -20.31
C VAL A 269 6.10 15.18 -18.86
N ASP A 270 5.11 15.98 -18.48
CA ASP A 270 4.89 16.34 -17.08
C ASP A 270 4.24 15.16 -16.33
N VAL A 271 4.94 14.60 -15.35
CA VAL A 271 4.50 13.43 -14.58
C VAL A 271 4.35 13.77 -13.10
N TYR A 272 3.18 13.45 -12.53
CA TYR A 272 2.93 13.53 -11.09
C TYR A 272 3.01 12.14 -10.45
N VAL A 273 3.75 12.02 -9.35
CA VAL A 273 3.99 10.73 -8.67
C VAL A 273 3.91 10.90 -7.16
N GLU A 274 3.11 10.05 -6.50
CA GLU A 274 2.99 9.98 -5.05
C GLU A 274 3.53 8.64 -4.54
N HIS A 275 4.39 8.67 -3.51
CA HIS A 275 4.78 7.50 -2.73
C HIS A 275 5.39 7.93 -1.38
N ASN A 276 5.79 6.95 -0.56
CA ASN A 276 6.66 7.19 0.59
C ASN A 276 8.03 7.80 0.17
N PHE A 277 8.68 8.46 1.12
CA PHE A 277 9.91 9.23 0.87
C PHE A 277 11.03 8.40 0.23
N GLU A 278 11.22 7.16 0.68
CA GLU A 278 12.28 6.25 0.21
C GLU A 278 12.10 5.88 -1.26
N MET A 279 10.88 5.57 -1.72
CA MET A 279 10.64 5.23 -3.13
C MET A 279 10.67 6.46 -4.03
N ILE A 280 10.29 7.65 -3.54
CA ILE A 280 10.50 8.91 -4.29
C ILE A 280 12.00 9.21 -4.45
N GLN A 281 12.84 8.91 -3.45
CA GLN A 281 14.29 8.98 -3.59
C GLN A 281 14.82 7.93 -4.59
N ALA A 282 14.34 6.68 -4.50
CA ALA A 282 14.72 5.61 -5.41
C ALA A 282 14.38 5.93 -6.87
N LEU A 283 13.18 6.49 -7.14
CA LEU A 283 12.76 6.94 -8.47
C LEU A 283 13.63 8.09 -9.00
N SER A 284 13.92 9.10 -8.16
CA SER A 284 14.79 10.22 -8.56
C SER A 284 16.22 9.77 -8.86
N LYS A 285 16.72 8.74 -8.16
CA LYS A 285 17.99 8.08 -8.50
C LYS A 285 17.88 7.30 -9.81
N PHE A 286 16.87 6.44 -9.97
CA PHE A 286 16.65 5.63 -11.17
C PHE A 286 16.61 6.48 -12.45
N LEU A 287 15.92 7.63 -12.45
CA LEU A 287 15.86 8.51 -13.62
C LEU A 287 17.24 9.08 -13.99
N LYS A 288 18.08 9.44 -13.01
CA LYS A 288 19.44 9.92 -13.25
C LYS A 288 20.38 8.81 -13.71
N ASP A 289 20.31 7.64 -13.07
CA ASP A 289 21.14 6.48 -13.40
C ASP A 289 20.87 5.96 -14.83
N ASN A 290 19.65 6.19 -15.37
CA ASN A 290 19.27 5.86 -16.75
C ASN A 290 19.37 7.06 -17.73
N GLY A 291 19.97 8.18 -17.32
CA GLY A 291 20.27 9.32 -18.21
C GLY A 291 19.08 10.21 -18.59
N TYR A 292 17.94 10.13 -17.90
CA TYR A 292 16.81 11.03 -18.12
C TYR A 292 17.11 12.43 -17.56
N ASN A 293 16.84 13.48 -18.35
CA ASN A 293 16.80 14.84 -17.82
C ASN A 293 15.54 15.02 -16.96
N TYR A 294 15.70 15.40 -15.69
CA TYR A 294 14.63 15.36 -14.68
C TYR A 294 14.71 16.58 -13.75
N GLU A 295 13.61 17.35 -13.71
CA GLU A 295 13.41 18.51 -12.84
C GLU A 295 12.20 18.30 -11.91
N VAL A 296 12.16 19.02 -10.79
CA VAL A 296 11.12 18.85 -9.74
C VAL A 296 10.37 20.16 -9.52
N HIS A 297 9.28 20.36 -10.26
CA HIS A 297 8.51 21.61 -10.22
C HIS A 297 7.73 21.83 -8.91
N LYS A 298 7.32 20.76 -8.20
CA LYS A 298 6.61 20.83 -6.91
C LYS A 298 6.99 19.66 -6.01
N LYS A 299 7.05 19.89 -4.69
CA LYS A 299 7.28 18.86 -3.66
C LYS A 299 6.55 19.23 -2.37
N GLY A 300 5.85 18.27 -1.77
CA GLY A 300 5.13 18.44 -0.50
C GLY A 300 4.68 17.10 0.07
N LYS A 301 4.14 17.10 1.29
CA LYS A 301 3.50 15.90 1.87
C LYS A 301 2.00 15.94 1.57
N VAL A 302 1.54 14.99 0.77
CA VAL A 302 0.11 14.69 0.58
C VAL A 302 -0.46 14.16 1.90
N LYS A 303 -1.72 14.51 2.20
CA LYS A 303 -2.40 14.25 3.47
C LYS A 303 -3.54 13.26 3.29
#